data_AF-A0A1M3TZ33-F1
#
_entry.id   AF-A0A1M3TZ33-F1
#
_cell.length_a   1.000
_cell.length_b   1.000
_cell.length_c   1.000
_cell.angle_alpha   90.00
_cell.angle_beta   90.00
_cell.angle_gamma   90.00
#
_symmetry.space_group_name_H-M   'P 1'
#
loop_
_entity.id
_entity.type
_entity.pdbx_description
1 polymer ?
#
loop_
_entity_poly.entity_id
_entity_poly.type
_entity_poly.pdbx_seq_one_letter_code
_entity_poly.pdbx_strand_id
1 'polypeptide(L)'
;MSPRRHGFSAPRHGTSTLRASIPIQCGILTTDSAAIPAYPLPLGLSPPRPLYPITQPPGIMRSTFRLLAGVKPARYLEPFAPTGLTGLVTHPSPRPTLIFLYKSTLDKLKAFPESSVYRQSTEALTRHRLQIVESTKPPGFDAWLERVKKAVAEEPERFASLRRPDGTYAAWQRDDGSDNPRGQEWDGESIEPTTEGPARTAEEEARWHQAIEDSTKPTAESDFHTSQMKWENEPALEAEQIAEIERQIGAGLIEEVIEVAEGELKVVDELYRTSAWEELSEKPRPGQWSYFERKTE
;
A
#
# COMPACT_ATOMS: atom_id res chain seq x y z
N MET A 1 -40.89 -43.93 34.44
CA MET A 1 -40.03 -42.77 34.74
C MET A 1 -38.66 -43.05 34.15
N SER A 2 -38.35 -42.43 33.02
CA SER A 2 -37.04 -42.52 32.34
C SER A 2 -36.61 -41.09 32.00
N PRO A 3 -35.39 -40.64 32.33
CA PRO A 3 -34.97 -39.28 32.02
C PRO A 3 -34.49 -39.19 30.57
N ARG A 4 -35.07 -38.26 29.82
CA ARG A 4 -34.60 -37.87 28.47
C ARG A 4 -33.24 -37.19 28.61
N ARG A 5 -32.21 -37.74 27.98
CA ARG A 5 -30.92 -37.06 27.77
C ARG A 5 -31.10 -36.00 26.69
N HIS A 6 -30.94 -34.72 27.02
CA HIS A 6 -30.75 -33.67 26.04
C HIS A 6 -29.30 -33.71 25.53
N GLY A 7 -29.12 -34.06 24.26
CA GLY A 7 -27.85 -33.96 23.57
C GLY A 7 -27.55 -32.50 23.25
N PHE A 8 -26.51 -31.96 23.89
CA PHE A 8 -25.87 -30.72 23.45
C PHE A 8 -25.03 -31.02 22.21
N SER A 9 -25.47 -30.53 21.06
CA SER A 9 -24.70 -30.54 19.82
C SER A 9 -23.77 -29.31 19.82
N ALA A 10 -22.47 -29.53 20.02
CA ALA A 10 -21.45 -28.50 19.84
C ALA A 10 -21.33 -28.13 18.35
N PRO A 11 -21.19 -26.84 17.99
CA PRO A 11 -20.90 -26.46 16.61
C PRO A 11 -19.46 -26.82 16.26
N ARG A 12 -19.29 -27.56 15.17
CA ARG A 12 -17.97 -27.89 14.61
C ARG A 12 -17.34 -26.62 14.07
N HIS A 13 -16.24 -26.18 14.69
CA HIS A 13 -15.36 -25.18 14.10
C HIS A 13 -14.68 -25.80 12.87
N GLY A 14 -15.18 -25.46 11.68
CA GLY A 14 -14.48 -25.71 10.43
C GLY A 14 -13.23 -24.85 10.38
N THR A 15 -12.07 -25.47 10.44
CA THR A 15 -10.77 -24.84 10.16
C THR A 15 -10.67 -24.59 8.66
N SER A 16 -11.33 -23.53 8.20
CA SER A 16 -11.07 -22.96 6.88
C SER A 16 -9.75 -22.19 6.97
N THR A 17 -8.70 -22.80 6.43
CA THR A 17 -7.41 -22.16 6.18
C THR A 17 -7.58 -21.15 5.05
N LEU A 18 -8.20 -20.01 5.37
CA LEU A 18 -8.21 -18.84 4.51
C LEU A 18 -6.85 -18.15 4.64
N ARG A 19 -6.01 -18.41 3.65
CA ARG A 19 -4.82 -17.63 3.33
C ARG A 19 -5.26 -16.16 3.25
N ALA A 20 -4.86 -15.36 4.23
CA ALA A 20 -5.20 -13.94 4.29
C ALA A 20 -4.53 -13.23 3.12
N SER A 21 -5.31 -12.97 2.06
CA SER A 21 -4.91 -12.05 0.99
C SER A 21 -4.87 -10.64 1.58
N ILE A 22 -3.68 -10.05 1.56
CA ILE A 22 -3.37 -8.72 2.10
C ILE A 22 -4.04 -7.67 1.18
N PRO A 23 -4.79 -6.69 1.70
CA PRO A 23 -5.37 -5.64 0.87
C PRO A 23 -4.32 -4.56 0.56
N ILE A 24 -4.65 -3.73 -0.42
CA ILE A 24 -3.73 -2.85 -1.14
C ILE A 24 -4.23 -1.43 -0.88
N GLN A 25 -3.33 -0.49 -0.53
CA GLN A 25 -3.58 0.95 -0.55
C GLN A 25 -4.29 1.58 0.67
N CYS A 26 -3.68 2.64 1.20
CA CYS A 26 -4.25 3.43 2.29
C CYS A 26 -3.83 4.91 2.24
N GLY A 27 -4.66 5.81 1.71
CA GLY A 27 -4.32 7.25 1.62
C GLY A 27 -4.45 7.98 2.96
N ILE A 28 -3.51 8.89 3.28
CA ILE A 28 -3.58 9.81 4.42
C ILE A 28 -3.12 11.21 3.99
N LEU A 29 -3.87 12.24 4.39
CA LEU A 29 -3.56 13.65 4.10
C LEU A 29 -2.83 14.31 5.28
N THR A 30 -1.72 15.01 5.03
CA THR A 30 -1.08 15.93 5.98
C THR A 30 -0.73 17.26 5.32
N THR A 31 -0.97 18.34 6.06
CA THR A 31 -0.85 19.73 5.65
C THR A 31 0.30 20.40 6.39
N ASP A 32 1.48 20.51 5.78
CA ASP A 32 2.28 21.75 5.75
C ASP A 32 3.64 21.54 5.06
N SER A 33 4.09 22.53 4.30
CA SER A 33 5.43 22.52 3.70
C SER A 33 5.92 23.96 3.53
N ALA A 34 6.98 24.30 4.28
CA ALA A 34 7.70 25.56 4.15
C ALA A 34 8.94 25.35 3.27
N ALA A 35 9.09 26.21 2.27
CA ALA A 35 10.13 26.20 1.24
C ALA A 35 11.38 26.97 1.65
N ILE A 36 12.57 26.54 1.20
CA ILE A 36 13.80 27.36 1.09
C ILE A 36 14.61 26.91 -0.16
N PRO A 37 15.23 27.84 -0.93
CA PRO A 37 15.78 27.57 -2.27
C PRO A 37 17.31 27.31 -2.27
N ALA A 38 17.82 26.63 -3.31
CA ALA A 38 19.26 26.48 -3.55
C ALA A 38 19.66 26.89 -4.98
N TYR A 39 20.72 27.69 -5.04
CA TYR A 39 21.33 28.31 -6.22
C TYR A 39 22.13 27.31 -7.09
N PRO A 40 22.35 27.62 -8.39
CA PRO A 40 23.07 26.76 -9.33
C PRO A 40 24.57 27.11 -9.39
N LEU A 41 25.40 26.23 -9.98
CA LEU A 41 26.66 26.47 -10.73
C LEU A 41 27.43 25.12 -10.88
N PRO A 42 28.45 24.96 -11.76
CA PRO A 42 28.38 25.02 -13.22
C PRO A 42 29.13 23.84 -13.91
N LEU A 43 29.04 23.83 -15.24
CA LEU A 43 29.63 22.89 -16.21
C LEU A 43 31.17 22.82 -16.16
N GLY A 44 31.71 21.59 -16.19
CA GLY A 44 33.14 21.30 -16.32
C GLY A 44 33.42 20.33 -17.47
N LEU A 45 34.17 20.83 -18.47
CA LEU A 45 34.61 20.17 -19.69
C LEU A 45 35.54 18.97 -19.42
N SER A 46 35.35 17.88 -20.17
CA SER A 46 36.27 16.72 -20.19
C SER A 46 37.23 16.80 -21.39
N PRO A 47 38.53 16.48 -21.23
CA PRO A 47 39.51 16.49 -22.32
C PRO A 47 39.46 15.23 -23.22
N PRO A 48 40.06 15.27 -24.43
CA PRO A 48 39.84 14.28 -25.49
C PRO A 48 40.62 12.97 -25.26
N ARG A 49 40.02 11.85 -25.68
CA ARG A 49 40.60 10.51 -25.63
C ARG A 49 41.63 10.29 -26.75
N PRO A 50 42.74 9.57 -26.49
CA PRO A 50 43.65 9.13 -27.55
C PRO A 50 43.08 7.93 -28.32
N LEU A 51 43.32 7.93 -29.64
CA LEU A 51 42.97 6.86 -30.58
C LEU A 51 44.05 5.77 -30.56
N TYR A 52 43.66 4.53 -30.27
CA TYR A 52 44.49 3.34 -30.51
C TYR A 52 43.95 2.55 -31.72
N PRO A 53 44.83 1.95 -32.54
CA PRO A 53 44.44 1.21 -33.73
C PRO A 53 43.80 -0.16 -33.40
N ILE A 54 42.81 -0.52 -34.21
CA ILE A 54 41.97 -1.71 -34.09
C ILE A 54 42.75 -2.93 -34.58
N THR A 55 43.25 -3.76 -33.67
CA THR A 55 43.56 -5.16 -33.94
C THR A 55 42.39 -6.00 -33.41
N GLN A 56 41.58 -6.60 -34.29
CA GLN A 56 40.52 -7.51 -33.87
C GLN A 56 41.11 -8.91 -33.57
N PRO A 57 41.00 -9.41 -32.32
CA PRO A 57 41.29 -10.81 -32.03
C PRO A 57 40.13 -11.72 -32.49
N PRO A 58 40.40 -13.01 -32.77
CA PRO A 58 39.43 -13.94 -33.31
C PRO A 58 38.28 -14.22 -32.34
N GLY A 59 37.05 -14.01 -32.81
CA GLY A 59 35.86 -14.78 -32.44
C GLY A 59 35.50 -14.92 -30.96
N ILE A 60 35.58 -13.87 -30.16
CA ILE A 60 34.87 -13.87 -28.85
C ILE A 60 33.38 -13.63 -29.13
N MET A 61 32.53 -14.58 -28.71
CA MET A 61 31.06 -14.42 -28.68
C MET A 61 30.75 -13.08 -28.01
N ARG A 62 30.37 -12.08 -28.81
CA ARG A 62 29.97 -10.78 -28.27
C ARG A 62 28.64 -10.98 -27.58
N SER A 63 28.62 -10.80 -26.27
CA SER A 63 27.39 -10.75 -25.47
C SER A 63 26.39 -9.81 -26.17
N THR A 64 25.22 -10.34 -26.53
CA THR A 64 24.15 -9.65 -27.26
C THR A 64 23.36 -8.66 -26.40
N PHE A 65 23.87 -8.30 -25.21
CA PHE A 65 23.21 -7.36 -24.29
C PHE A 65 23.39 -5.87 -24.63
N ARG A 66 24.08 -5.53 -25.72
CA ARG A 66 24.28 -4.11 -26.13
C ARG A 66 22.99 -3.34 -26.43
N LEU A 67 21.89 -4.01 -26.76
CA LEU A 67 20.60 -3.36 -27.04
C LEU A 67 19.89 -2.84 -25.78
N LEU A 68 20.25 -3.30 -24.59
CA LEU A 68 19.62 -2.86 -23.34
C LEU A 68 20.37 -1.70 -22.66
N ALA A 69 21.59 -1.38 -23.10
CA ALA A 69 22.42 -0.35 -22.47
C ALA A 69 21.91 1.10 -22.65
N GLY A 70 20.90 1.31 -23.51
CA GLY A 70 20.30 2.62 -23.78
C GLY A 70 18.83 2.75 -23.37
N VAL A 71 18.24 1.73 -22.75
CA VAL A 71 16.86 1.82 -22.25
C VAL A 71 16.88 2.71 -21.01
N LYS A 72 16.22 3.87 -21.10
CA LYS A 72 16.02 4.73 -19.94
C LYS A 72 15.27 3.91 -18.88
N PRO A 73 15.67 3.99 -17.59
CA PRO A 73 14.91 3.32 -16.55
C PRO A 73 13.45 3.78 -16.61
N ALA A 74 12.52 2.86 -16.31
CA ALA A 74 11.11 3.18 -16.26
C ALA A 74 10.88 4.37 -15.33
N ARG A 75 10.03 5.29 -15.77
CA ARG A 75 9.74 6.53 -15.04
C ARG A 75 9.05 6.22 -13.70
N TYR A 76 8.14 5.26 -13.71
CA TYR A 76 7.44 4.73 -12.54
C TYR A 76 7.80 3.25 -12.35
N LEU A 77 7.65 2.76 -11.13
CA LEU A 77 7.66 1.31 -10.88
C LEU A 77 6.34 0.72 -11.36
N GLU A 78 6.41 -0.32 -12.19
CA GLU A 78 5.23 -1.06 -12.62
C GLU A 78 4.65 -1.82 -11.42
N PRO A 79 3.35 -1.68 -11.10
CA PRO A 79 2.73 -2.46 -10.03
C PRO A 79 2.83 -3.97 -10.26
N PHE A 80 3.05 -4.73 -9.18
CA PHE A 80 3.13 -6.20 -9.18
C PHE A 80 4.27 -6.80 -10.02
N ALA A 81 5.22 -5.98 -10.48
CA ALA A 81 6.44 -6.41 -11.13
C ALA A 81 7.39 -7.09 -10.11
N PRO A 82 8.26 -8.01 -10.55
CA PRO A 82 9.24 -8.64 -9.67
C PRO A 82 10.33 -7.65 -9.26
N THR A 83 10.60 -7.53 -7.96
CA THR A 83 11.64 -6.64 -7.39
C THR A 83 13.05 -7.22 -7.43
N GLY A 84 13.18 -8.50 -7.80
CA GLY A 84 14.43 -9.27 -7.70
C GLY A 84 14.55 -10.11 -6.43
N LEU A 85 13.66 -9.92 -5.45
CA LEU A 85 13.51 -10.76 -4.27
C LEU A 85 12.36 -11.76 -4.47
N THR A 86 12.55 -13.01 -4.07
CA THR A 86 11.53 -14.06 -4.26
C THR A 86 10.34 -13.83 -3.34
N GLY A 87 9.14 -13.75 -3.92
CA GLY A 87 7.89 -13.57 -3.17
C GLY A 87 7.57 -12.12 -2.82
N LEU A 88 8.45 -11.17 -3.17
CA LEU A 88 8.21 -9.74 -2.98
C LEU A 88 7.95 -9.08 -4.34
N VAL A 89 6.77 -8.50 -4.50
CA VAL A 89 6.34 -7.80 -5.72
C VAL A 89 6.28 -6.30 -5.46
N THR A 90 6.47 -5.50 -6.50
CA THR A 90 6.41 -4.04 -6.40
C THR A 90 5.02 -3.61 -5.93
N HIS A 91 5.00 -2.73 -4.93
CA HIS A 91 3.75 -2.25 -4.36
C HIS A 91 3.19 -1.09 -5.22
N PRO A 92 1.89 -1.05 -5.56
CA PRO A 92 1.30 0.00 -6.42
C PRO A 92 1.38 1.41 -5.80
N SER A 93 1.23 1.50 -4.49
CA SER A 93 1.17 2.79 -3.77
C SER A 93 1.91 2.75 -2.41
N PRO A 94 3.25 2.69 -2.40
CA PRO A 94 4.02 2.41 -1.19
C PRO A 94 3.95 3.53 -0.14
N ARG A 95 3.99 4.79 -0.57
CA ARG A 95 3.93 5.98 0.31
C ARG A 95 2.68 6.05 1.19
N PRO A 96 1.45 6.02 0.64
CA PRO A 96 0.24 6.07 1.45
C PRO A 96 0.17 4.90 2.44
N THR A 97 0.51 3.68 2.00
CA THR A 97 0.58 2.48 2.86
C THR A 97 1.54 2.68 4.03
N LEU A 98 2.75 3.19 3.80
CA LEU A 98 3.72 3.47 4.87
C LEU A 98 3.22 4.53 5.86
N ILE A 99 2.62 5.63 5.36
CA ILE A 99 2.05 6.68 6.22
C ILE A 99 0.96 6.09 7.12
N PHE A 100 0.11 5.22 6.58
CA PHE A 100 -0.91 4.51 7.34
C PHE A 100 -0.33 3.60 8.43
N LEU A 101 0.64 2.75 8.07
CA LEU A 101 1.26 1.81 9.01
C LEU A 101 1.99 2.56 10.12
N TYR A 102 2.73 3.61 9.80
CA TYR A 102 3.45 4.41 10.81
C TYR A 102 2.50 5.17 11.73
N LYS A 103 1.46 5.82 11.20
CA LYS A 103 0.49 6.53 12.05
C LYS A 103 -0.28 5.57 12.95
N SER A 104 -0.74 4.44 12.42
CA SER A 104 -1.41 3.41 13.23
C SER A 104 -0.49 2.81 14.30
N THR A 105 0.80 2.65 14.01
CA THR A 105 1.80 2.22 14.99
C THR A 105 1.95 3.28 16.10
N LEU A 106 2.11 4.56 15.74
CA LEU A 106 2.17 5.66 16.71
C LEU A 106 0.91 5.76 17.57
N ASP A 107 -0.27 5.52 17.00
CA ASP A 107 -1.53 5.52 17.74
C ASP A 107 -1.59 4.41 18.78
N LYS A 108 -1.15 3.20 18.43
CA LYS A 108 -1.08 2.08 19.37
C LYS A 108 -0.03 2.31 20.46
N LEU A 109 1.11 2.91 20.12
CA LEU A 109 2.16 3.23 21.08
C LEU A 109 1.70 4.22 22.17
N LYS A 110 0.66 5.04 21.92
CA LYS A 110 0.05 5.90 22.96
C LYS A 110 -0.47 5.11 24.17
N ALA A 111 -0.80 3.83 24.01
CA ALA A 111 -1.27 2.97 25.11
C ALA A 111 -0.14 2.47 26.04
N PHE A 112 1.13 2.58 25.61
CA PHE A 112 2.29 2.15 26.39
C PHE A 112 2.70 3.22 27.40
N PRO A 113 3.34 2.89 28.53
CA PRO A 113 3.89 3.90 29.43
C PRO A 113 5.05 4.67 28.78
N GLU A 114 5.18 5.97 29.05
CA GLU A 114 6.25 6.84 28.52
C GLU A 114 7.65 6.43 28.98
N SER A 115 7.75 5.74 30.12
CA SER A 115 9.01 5.19 30.64
C SER A 115 9.51 3.96 29.88
N SER A 116 8.67 3.32 29.05
CA SER A 116 9.07 2.13 28.30
C SER A 116 10.12 2.50 27.24
N VAL A 117 11.30 1.89 27.34
CA VAL A 117 12.39 2.05 26.37
C VAL A 117 11.94 1.65 24.97
N TYR A 118 11.11 0.59 24.88
CA TYR A 118 10.54 0.15 23.61
C TYR A 118 9.74 1.29 22.96
N ARG A 119 8.79 1.88 23.69
CA ARG A 119 7.98 3.03 23.21
C ARG A 119 8.85 4.19 22.73
N GLN A 120 9.85 4.58 23.52
CA GLN A 120 10.73 5.70 23.16
C GLN A 120 11.51 5.44 21.87
N SER A 121 12.08 4.23 21.73
CA SER A 121 12.86 3.84 20.55
C SER A 121 12.01 3.72 19.30
N THR A 122 10.82 3.10 19.39
CA THR A 122 9.92 2.89 18.27
C THR A 122 9.25 4.18 17.84
N GLU A 123 8.86 5.06 18.77
CA GLU A 123 8.35 6.39 18.42
C GLU A 123 9.42 7.22 17.68
N ALA A 124 10.67 7.24 18.16
CA ALA A 124 11.74 7.99 17.53
C ALA A 124 12.01 7.49 16.10
N LEU A 125 12.13 6.17 15.93
CA LEU A 125 12.36 5.55 14.62
C LEU A 125 11.18 5.78 13.68
N THR A 126 9.95 5.57 14.14
CA THR A 126 8.74 5.70 13.32
C THR A 126 8.51 7.14 12.90
N ARG A 127 8.71 8.13 13.80
CA ARG A 127 8.62 9.55 13.46
C ARG A 127 9.65 9.96 12.41
N HIS A 128 10.90 9.49 12.56
CA HIS A 128 11.96 9.78 11.59
C HIS A 128 11.62 9.22 10.20
N ARG A 129 11.18 7.96 10.12
CA ARG A 129 10.77 7.34 8.83
C ARG A 129 9.52 8.02 8.24
N LEU A 130 8.54 8.36 9.08
CA LEU A 130 7.36 9.10 8.65
C LEU A 130 7.73 10.45 8.03
N GLN A 131 8.64 11.19 8.66
CA GLN A 131 9.11 12.48 8.15
C GLN A 131 9.75 12.35 6.76
N ILE A 132 10.58 11.33 6.56
CA ILE A 132 11.19 11.04 5.24
C ILE A 132 10.10 10.83 4.19
N VAL A 133 9.14 9.93 4.46
CA VAL A 133 8.07 9.57 3.51
C VAL A 133 7.10 10.74 3.24
N GLU A 134 6.82 11.58 4.24
CA GLU A 134 5.96 12.76 4.07
C GLU A 134 6.66 13.85 3.24
N SER A 135 7.99 13.99 3.36
CA SER A 135 8.77 15.00 2.63
C SER A 135 8.79 14.79 1.12
N THR A 136 8.73 13.54 0.66
CA THR A 136 8.75 13.18 -0.76
C THR A 136 7.34 13.11 -1.33
N LYS A 137 6.92 14.14 -2.07
CA LYS A 137 5.59 14.22 -2.70
C LYS A 137 5.63 13.83 -4.18
N PRO A 138 4.67 13.04 -4.70
CA PRO A 138 4.60 12.75 -6.13
C PRO A 138 4.24 13.99 -6.95
N PRO A 139 4.59 14.02 -8.24
CA PRO A 139 4.15 15.08 -9.13
C PRO A 139 2.63 15.10 -9.24
N GLY A 140 2.01 16.28 -9.12
CA GLY A 140 0.55 16.43 -9.17
C GLY A 140 -0.17 16.13 -7.85
N PHE A 141 0.55 15.88 -6.76
CA PHE A 141 -0.02 15.60 -5.44
C PHE A 141 -0.97 16.69 -4.95
N ASP A 142 -0.59 17.97 -5.05
CA ASP A 142 -1.40 19.07 -4.52
C ASP A 142 -2.72 19.24 -5.29
N ALA A 143 -2.70 19.06 -6.61
CA ALA A 143 -3.91 19.10 -7.43
C ALA A 143 -4.86 17.93 -7.13
N TRP A 144 -4.30 16.74 -6.89
CA TRP A 144 -5.07 15.59 -6.41
C TRP A 144 -5.65 15.84 -5.01
N LEU A 145 -4.86 16.42 -4.10
CA LEU A 145 -5.28 16.73 -2.74
C LEU A 145 -6.49 17.67 -2.70
N GLU A 146 -6.48 18.71 -3.53
CA GLU A 146 -7.61 19.64 -3.59
C GLU A 146 -8.88 19.00 -4.18
N ARG A 147 -8.75 18.12 -5.19
CA ARG A 147 -9.88 17.34 -5.71
C ARG A 147 -10.47 16.41 -4.66
N VAL A 148 -9.60 15.72 -3.92
CA VAL A 148 -9.97 14.87 -2.79
C VAL A 148 -10.70 15.67 -1.71
N LYS A 149 -10.14 16.81 -1.27
CA LYS A 149 -10.78 17.65 -0.24
C LYS A 149 -12.14 18.14 -0.68
N LYS A 150 -12.27 18.53 -1.95
CA LYS A 150 -13.54 18.94 -2.55
C LYS A 150 -14.56 17.81 -2.51
N ALA A 151 -14.20 16.61 -2.97
CA ALA A 151 -15.08 15.44 -2.92
C ALA A 151 -15.51 15.09 -1.49
N VAL A 152 -14.59 15.14 -0.53
CA VAL A 152 -14.90 14.90 0.90
C VAL A 152 -15.81 15.97 1.48
N ALA A 153 -15.64 17.23 1.07
CA ALA A 153 -16.49 18.34 1.50
C ALA A 153 -17.89 18.30 0.88
N GLU A 154 -18.03 17.78 -0.34
CA GLU A 154 -19.32 17.59 -1.02
C GLU A 154 -20.16 16.49 -0.36
N GLU A 155 -19.53 15.42 0.12
CA GLU A 155 -20.21 14.24 0.67
C GLU A 155 -19.76 13.87 2.10
N PRO A 156 -19.89 14.76 3.10
CA PRO A 156 -19.32 14.53 4.44
C PRO A 156 -19.90 13.29 5.14
N GLU A 157 -21.19 13.01 4.96
CA GLU A 157 -21.87 11.83 5.53
C GLU A 157 -21.33 10.52 4.96
N ARG A 158 -20.94 10.51 3.68
CA ARG A 158 -20.34 9.33 3.04
C ARG A 158 -18.98 8.99 3.67
N PHE A 159 -18.20 10.00 4.02
CA PHE A 159 -16.85 9.83 4.58
C PHE A 159 -16.78 9.77 6.11
N ALA A 160 -17.90 9.96 6.81
CA ALA A 160 -17.94 10.00 8.28
C ALA A 160 -17.40 8.71 8.92
N SER A 161 -17.68 7.55 8.32
CA SER A 161 -17.24 6.23 8.81
C SER A 161 -15.73 5.98 8.70
N LEU A 162 -15.06 6.64 7.76
CA LEU A 162 -13.62 6.48 7.50
C LEU A 162 -12.73 7.45 8.27
N ARG A 163 -13.33 8.41 8.99
CA ARG A 163 -12.60 9.44 9.71
C ARG A 163 -12.02 8.86 10.99
N ARG A 164 -10.69 8.94 11.12
CA ARG A 164 -9.97 8.58 12.35
C ARG A 164 -10.15 9.63 13.45
N PRO A 165 -9.83 9.30 14.71
CA PRO A 165 -9.77 10.26 15.80
C PRO A 165 -8.90 11.49 15.49
N ASP A 166 -7.84 11.30 14.71
CA ASP A 166 -6.89 12.36 14.34
C ASP A 166 -7.39 13.24 13.18
N GLY A 167 -8.63 13.04 12.71
CA GLY A 167 -9.23 13.78 11.60
C GLY A 167 -8.76 13.34 10.22
N THR A 168 -7.75 12.46 10.14
CA THR A 168 -7.30 11.85 8.88
C THR A 168 -8.28 10.79 8.40
N TYR A 169 -8.45 10.67 7.09
CA TYR A 169 -9.18 9.57 6.47
C TYR A 169 -8.21 8.43 6.19
N ALA A 170 -8.64 7.20 6.45
CA ALA A 170 -7.90 6.00 6.05
C ALA A 170 -8.90 4.87 5.78
N ALA A 171 -8.76 4.21 4.64
CA ALA A 171 -9.61 3.11 4.24
C ALA A 171 -8.76 1.99 3.66
N TRP A 172 -9.19 0.75 3.86
CA TRP A 172 -8.72 -0.37 3.07
C TRP A 172 -9.45 -0.35 1.73
N GLN A 173 -8.74 -0.01 0.66
CA GLN A 173 -9.28 -0.13 -0.69
C GLN A 173 -9.16 -1.58 -1.13
N ARG A 174 -10.25 -2.15 -1.65
CA ARG A 174 -10.19 -3.44 -2.36
C ARG A 174 -9.99 -3.12 -3.83
N ASP A 175 -9.07 -3.84 -4.47
CA ASP A 175 -8.93 -3.80 -5.92
C ASP A 175 -10.18 -4.42 -6.54
N ASP A 176 -11.02 -3.58 -7.15
CA ASP A 176 -12.20 -4.00 -7.89
C ASP A 176 -11.87 -4.26 -9.38
N GLY A 177 -10.61 -4.13 -9.76
CA GLY A 177 -10.12 -4.32 -11.12
C GLY A 177 -10.48 -3.19 -12.07
N SER A 178 -11.32 -2.23 -11.69
CA SER A 178 -11.86 -1.19 -12.59
C SER A 178 -10.81 -0.14 -13.00
N ASP A 179 -9.73 -0.02 -12.24
CA ASP A 179 -8.66 0.96 -12.46
C ASP A 179 -7.58 0.47 -13.45
N ASN A 180 -7.67 -0.78 -13.93
CA ASN A 180 -6.79 -1.30 -14.97
C ASN A 180 -7.50 -1.30 -16.35
N PRO A 181 -6.75 -1.20 -17.46
CA PRO A 181 -7.34 -1.16 -18.81
C PRO A 181 -8.28 -2.35 -19.08
N ARG A 182 -7.98 -3.50 -18.48
CA ARG A 182 -8.76 -4.74 -18.62
C ARG A 182 -10.07 -4.73 -17.83
N GLY A 183 -10.19 -3.95 -16.75
CA GLY A 183 -11.43 -3.77 -16.00
C GLY A 183 -12.37 -2.76 -16.66
N GLN A 184 -11.83 -1.87 -17.49
CA GLN A 184 -12.63 -1.01 -18.37
C GLN A 184 -13.19 -1.76 -19.59
N GLU A 185 -12.62 -2.92 -19.94
CA GLU A 185 -13.03 -3.72 -21.10
C GLU A 185 -14.33 -4.52 -20.86
N TRP A 186 -14.78 -4.65 -19.61
CA TRP A 186 -16.02 -5.35 -19.28
C TRP A 186 -16.91 -4.48 -18.40
N ASP A 187 -17.69 -3.61 -19.05
CA ASP A 187 -18.75 -2.80 -18.44
C ASP A 187 -20.02 -3.61 -18.10
N GLY A 188 -20.00 -4.93 -18.37
CA GLY A 188 -21.16 -5.80 -18.24
C GLY A 188 -22.17 -5.49 -19.33
N GLU A 189 -21.77 -5.70 -20.59
CA GLU A 189 -22.58 -5.74 -21.81
C GLU A 189 -23.91 -4.97 -21.68
N SER A 190 -23.89 -3.67 -21.99
CA SER A 190 -25.14 -2.94 -22.23
C SER A 190 -25.96 -3.74 -23.23
N ILE A 191 -27.23 -4.04 -22.90
CA ILE A 191 -28.12 -4.80 -23.80
C ILE A 191 -28.25 -4.01 -25.10
N GLU A 192 -27.42 -4.35 -26.09
CA GLU A 192 -27.52 -3.77 -27.40
C GLU A 192 -28.75 -4.34 -28.12
N PRO A 193 -29.41 -3.56 -28.99
CA PRO A 193 -30.48 -4.05 -29.83
C PRO A 193 -29.96 -5.17 -30.74
N THR A 194 -30.23 -6.41 -30.34
CA THR A 194 -30.03 -7.58 -31.17
C THR A 194 -30.85 -7.40 -32.45
N THR A 195 -30.15 -7.30 -33.59
CA THR A 195 -30.72 -7.01 -34.92
C THR A 195 -31.43 -8.23 -35.54
N GLU A 196 -31.33 -9.40 -34.91
CA GLU A 196 -31.80 -10.67 -35.45
C GLU A 196 -33.14 -11.10 -34.85
N GLY A 197 -34.22 -10.46 -35.32
CA GLY A 197 -35.60 -10.86 -35.06
C GLY A 197 -36.56 -10.34 -36.14
N PRO A 198 -37.79 -10.87 -36.25
CA PRO A 198 -38.81 -10.31 -37.13
C PRO A 198 -39.01 -8.82 -36.84
N ALA A 199 -39.08 -7.97 -37.87
CA ALA A 199 -39.20 -6.52 -37.74
C ALA A 199 -40.32 -6.15 -36.75
N ARG A 200 -39.95 -5.51 -35.65
CA ARG A 200 -40.90 -5.01 -34.64
C ARG A 200 -41.70 -3.86 -35.27
N THR A 201 -42.96 -3.71 -34.88
CA THR A 201 -43.71 -2.49 -35.22
C THR A 201 -43.15 -1.29 -34.46
N ALA A 202 -43.34 -0.07 -34.98
CA ALA A 202 -42.80 1.15 -34.34
C ALA A 202 -43.25 1.33 -32.87
N GLU A 203 -44.46 0.85 -32.53
CA GLU A 203 -44.97 0.86 -31.15
C GLU A 203 -44.26 -0.16 -30.25
N GLU A 204 -43.87 -1.32 -30.78
CA GLU A 204 -43.12 -2.34 -30.05
C GLU A 204 -41.66 -1.93 -29.81
N GLU A 205 -41.06 -1.21 -30.76
CA GLU A 205 -39.72 -0.62 -30.61
C GLU A 205 -39.72 0.43 -29.50
N ALA A 206 -40.70 1.35 -29.49
CA ALA A 206 -40.81 2.36 -28.45
C ALA A 206 -41.00 1.75 -27.04
N ARG A 207 -41.83 0.71 -26.92
CA ARG A 207 -42.01 -0.02 -25.64
C ARG A 207 -40.74 -0.74 -25.20
N TRP A 208 -39.98 -1.30 -26.14
CA TRP A 208 -38.72 -1.97 -25.85
C TRP A 208 -37.63 -0.99 -25.42
N HIS A 209 -37.51 0.15 -26.11
CA HIS A 209 -36.63 1.24 -25.70
C HIS A 209 -36.98 1.77 -24.32
N GLN A 210 -38.26 1.95 -24.01
CA GLN A 210 -38.72 2.38 -22.70
C GLN A 210 -38.42 1.32 -21.62
N ALA A 211 -38.61 0.03 -21.89
CA ALA A 211 -38.27 -1.05 -20.96
C ALA A 211 -36.76 -1.15 -20.69
N ILE A 212 -35.92 -0.89 -21.70
CA ILE A 212 -34.46 -0.80 -21.52
C ILE A 212 -34.10 0.43 -20.72
N GLU A 213 -34.67 1.59 -21.05
CA GLU A 213 -34.42 2.81 -20.30
C GLU A 213 -34.85 2.64 -18.84
N ASP A 214 -35.99 2.02 -18.56
CA ASP A 214 -36.50 1.82 -17.20
C ASP A 214 -35.75 0.74 -16.41
N SER A 215 -35.08 -0.20 -17.09
CA SER A 215 -34.18 -1.18 -16.45
C SER A 215 -32.75 -0.67 -16.28
N THR A 216 -32.30 0.26 -17.12
CA THR A 216 -30.98 0.90 -17.04
C THR A 216 -31.00 2.19 -16.21
N LYS A 217 -32.15 2.84 -16.05
CA LYS A 217 -32.34 3.95 -15.12
C LYS A 217 -32.09 3.43 -13.71
N PRO A 218 -31.21 4.07 -12.93
CA PRO A 218 -31.10 3.80 -11.51
C PRO A 218 -32.44 4.19 -10.88
N THR A 219 -33.29 3.20 -10.61
CA THR A 219 -34.53 3.41 -9.86
C THR A 219 -34.15 3.93 -8.48
N ALA A 220 -34.86 4.95 -8.02
CA ALA A 220 -34.64 5.57 -6.72
C ALA A 220 -34.61 4.52 -5.59
N GLU A 221 -33.58 4.60 -4.76
CA GLU A 221 -33.38 3.83 -3.52
C GLU A 221 -33.62 2.32 -3.63
N SER A 222 -32.76 1.62 -4.37
CA SER A 222 -32.64 0.19 -4.16
C SER A 222 -31.83 -0.05 -2.87
N ASP A 223 -32.36 -0.84 -1.93
CA ASP A 223 -31.64 -1.31 -0.72
C ASP A 223 -30.34 -2.09 -1.03
N PHE A 224 -30.05 -2.34 -2.31
CA PHE A 224 -28.88 -2.99 -2.86
C PHE A 224 -27.90 -2.01 -3.53
N HIS A 225 -27.90 -0.73 -3.14
CA HIS A 225 -26.77 0.13 -3.48
C HIS A 225 -25.49 -0.51 -2.92
N THR A 226 -24.67 -1.06 -3.80
CA THR A 226 -23.26 -1.20 -3.51
C THR A 226 -22.78 0.23 -3.31
N SER A 227 -22.71 0.66 -2.05
CA SER A 227 -21.98 1.84 -1.60
C SER A 227 -20.49 1.61 -1.90
N GLN A 228 -20.14 1.49 -3.18
CA GLN A 228 -18.77 1.43 -3.65
C GLN A 228 -18.20 2.81 -3.38
N MET A 229 -17.60 2.90 -2.21
CA MET A 229 -16.93 4.08 -1.72
C MET A 229 -15.59 4.22 -2.47
N LYS A 230 -15.68 4.53 -3.76
CA LYS A 230 -14.52 4.71 -4.62
C LYS A 230 -13.92 6.08 -4.36
N TRP A 231 -12.62 6.08 -4.11
CA TRP A 231 -11.77 7.25 -3.90
C TRP A 231 -10.66 7.21 -4.96
N GLU A 232 -10.26 8.37 -5.49
CA GLU A 232 -9.18 8.47 -6.46
C GLU A 232 -7.80 8.18 -5.83
N ASN A 233 -7.07 7.22 -6.38
CA ASN A 233 -5.74 6.88 -5.90
C ASN A 233 -4.77 8.08 -5.94
N GLU A 234 -3.84 8.10 -4.98
CA GLU A 234 -2.73 9.05 -5.01
C GLU A 234 -1.89 8.83 -6.28
N PRO A 235 -1.42 9.90 -6.95
CA PRO A 235 -0.47 9.78 -8.06
C PRO A 235 0.75 8.96 -7.66
N ALA A 236 1.22 8.08 -8.57
CA ALA A 236 2.37 7.24 -8.32
C ALA A 236 3.66 8.06 -8.13
N LEU A 237 4.53 7.57 -7.25
CA LEU A 237 5.88 8.12 -7.07
C LEU A 237 6.76 7.74 -8.25
N GLU A 238 7.60 8.69 -8.68
CA GLU A 238 8.64 8.45 -9.67
C GLU A 238 9.70 7.49 -9.09
N ALA A 239 10.31 6.64 -9.92
CA ALA A 239 11.31 5.67 -9.48
C ALA A 239 12.51 6.34 -8.79
N GLU A 240 12.89 7.54 -9.23
CA GLU A 240 13.95 8.34 -8.59
C GLU A 240 13.58 8.80 -7.17
N GLN A 241 12.30 9.14 -6.94
CA GLN A 241 11.82 9.54 -5.61
C GLN A 241 11.78 8.35 -4.66
N ILE A 242 11.42 7.17 -5.17
CA ILE A 242 11.44 5.93 -4.37
C ILE A 242 12.88 5.60 -3.97
N ALA A 243 13.83 5.66 -4.92
CA ALA A 243 15.24 5.44 -4.62
C ALA A 243 15.80 6.45 -3.59
N GLU A 244 15.32 7.70 -3.60
CA GLU A 244 15.67 8.68 -2.57
C GLU A 244 15.18 8.27 -1.18
N ILE A 245 13.92 7.83 -1.06
CA ILE A 245 13.34 7.34 0.19
C ILE A 245 14.13 6.15 0.71
N GLU A 246 14.42 5.17 -0.15
CA GLU A 246 15.19 3.97 0.19
C GLU A 246 16.58 4.33 0.72
N ARG A 247 17.25 5.29 0.08
CA ARG A 247 18.57 5.76 0.50
C ARG A 247 18.51 6.48 1.85
N GLN A 248 17.50 7.31 2.09
CA GLN A 248 17.35 8.04 3.35
C GLN A 248 16.99 7.13 4.52
N ILE A 249 16.16 6.11 4.28
CA ILE A 249 15.79 5.13 5.31
C ILE A 249 16.94 4.13 5.55
N GLY A 250 17.67 3.73 4.49
CA GLY A 250 18.85 2.87 4.58
C GLY A 250 18.53 1.44 5.02
N ALA A 251 17.34 0.91 4.70
CA ALA A 251 16.85 -0.38 5.18
C ALA A 251 16.39 -1.34 4.08
N GLY A 252 16.99 -1.26 2.88
CA GLY A 252 16.61 -2.11 1.73
C GLY A 252 15.59 -1.44 0.81
N LEU A 253 14.83 -2.26 0.09
CA LEU A 253 13.78 -1.80 -0.82
C LEU A 253 12.56 -1.28 -0.05
N ILE A 254 11.79 -0.38 -0.66
CA ILE A 254 10.60 0.20 -0.02
C ILE A 254 9.56 -0.85 0.34
N GLU A 255 9.47 -1.94 -0.44
CA GLU A 255 8.58 -3.07 -0.15
C GLU A 255 8.99 -3.83 1.12
N GLU A 256 10.29 -4.02 1.36
CA GLU A 256 10.78 -4.64 2.60
C GLU A 256 10.47 -3.73 3.81
N VAL A 257 10.58 -2.42 3.62
CA VAL A 257 10.23 -1.43 4.65
C VAL A 257 8.74 -1.50 5.01
N ILE A 258 7.86 -1.79 4.04
CA ILE A 258 6.43 -2.03 4.29
C ILE A 258 6.25 -3.31 5.11
N GLU A 259 6.88 -4.43 4.73
CA GLU A 259 6.79 -5.68 5.49
C GLU A 259 7.28 -5.51 6.94
N VAL A 260 8.37 -4.76 7.14
CA VAL A 260 8.88 -4.41 8.47
C VAL A 260 7.87 -3.57 9.25
N ALA A 261 7.22 -2.59 8.61
CA ALA A 261 6.21 -1.75 9.27
C ALA A 261 4.96 -2.56 9.65
N GLU A 262 4.54 -3.52 8.83
CA GLU A 262 3.46 -4.45 9.17
C GLU A 262 3.86 -5.39 10.32
N GLY A 263 5.09 -5.88 10.30
CA GLY A 263 5.67 -6.68 11.38
C GLY A 263 5.67 -5.90 12.69
N GLU A 264 6.12 -4.66 12.67
CA GLU A 264 6.15 -3.78 13.84
C GLU A 264 4.74 -3.56 14.41
N LEU A 265 3.75 -3.31 13.55
CA LEU A 265 2.37 -3.13 13.99
C LEU A 265 1.82 -4.37 14.73
N LYS A 266 2.20 -5.57 14.28
CA LYS A 266 1.85 -6.85 14.95
C LYS A 266 2.62 -7.02 16.26
N VAL A 267 3.91 -6.69 16.26
CA VAL A 267 4.78 -6.76 17.46
C VAL A 267 4.25 -5.84 18.54
N VAL A 268 3.82 -4.62 18.21
CA VAL A 268 3.20 -3.69 19.17
C VAL A 268 1.97 -4.31 19.83
N ASP A 269 1.11 -5.00 19.08
CA ASP A 269 -0.06 -5.68 19.64
C ASP A 269 0.33 -6.80 20.62
N GLU A 270 1.31 -7.62 20.27
CA GLU A 270 1.75 -8.72 21.14
C GLU A 270 2.51 -8.23 22.37
N LEU A 271 3.35 -7.20 22.23
CA LEU A 271 4.03 -6.58 23.37
C LEU A 271 3.05 -5.92 24.32
N TYR A 272 1.97 -5.35 23.80
CA TYR A 272 0.90 -4.81 24.63
C TYR A 272 0.19 -5.91 25.43
N ARG A 273 -0.11 -7.05 24.79
CA ARG A 273 -0.74 -8.19 25.48
C ARG A 273 0.15 -8.84 26.53
N THR A 274 1.46 -8.84 26.31
CA THR A 274 2.44 -9.50 27.19
C THR A 274 3.01 -8.58 28.27
N SER A 275 2.71 -7.27 28.23
CA SER A 275 3.26 -6.25 29.14
C SER A 275 4.77 -6.36 29.34
N ALA A 276 5.52 -6.55 28.23
CA ALA A 276 6.96 -6.83 28.27
C ALA A 276 7.83 -5.72 28.91
N TRP A 277 7.24 -4.56 29.22
CA TRP A 277 7.89 -3.45 29.92
C TRP A 277 7.85 -3.57 31.45
N GLU A 278 7.17 -4.58 32.01
CA GLU A 278 7.16 -4.83 33.45
C GLU A 278 8.49 -5.44 33.95
N GLU A 279 8.70 -5.42 35.27
CA GLU A 279 9.87 -6.07 35.87
C GLU A 279 9.83 -7.58 35.60
N LEU A 280 11.02 -8.17 35.47
CA LEU A 280 11.19 -9.61 35.27
C LEU A 280 10.40 -10.43 36.30
N SER A 281 9.48 -11.26 35.80
CA SER A 281 8.60 -12.10 36.63
C SER A 281 9.37 -13.14 37.46
N GLU A 282 10.45 -13.70 36.92
CA GLU A 282 11.30 -14.67 37.60
C GLU A 282 12.79 -14.29 37.48
N LYS A 283 13.40 -13.91 38.61
CA LYS A 283 14.84 -13.64 38.66
C LYS A 283 15.62 -14.95 38.52
N PRO A 284 16.74 -14.96 37.77
CA PRO A 284 17.50 -16.19 37.57
C PRO A 284 18.09 -16.68 38.90
N ARG A 285 18.21 -18.01 39.02
CA ARG A 285 18.89 -18.62 40.17
C ARG A 285 20.37 -18.23 40.17
N PRO A 286 21.00 -18.07 41.35
CA PRO A 286 22.42 -17.78 41.41
C PRO A 286 23.21 -18.91 40.74
N GLY A 287 24.13 -18.55 39.83
CA GLY A 287 24.92 -19.50 39.04
C GLY A 287 24.28 -19.97 37.73
N GLN A 288 23.01 -19.67 37.44
CA GLN A 288 22.32 -20.09 36.20
C GLN A 288 23.05 -19.62 34.93
N TRP A 289 23.59 -18.41 34.94
CA TRP A 289 24.29 -17.78 33.83
C TRP A 289 25.82 -17.78 34.00
N SER A 290 26.34 -18.53 34.97
CA SER A 290 27.78 -18.73 35.12
C SER A 290 28.22 -19.86 34.19
N TYR A 291 28.98 -19.52 33.15
CA TYR A 291 29.52 -20.51 32.20
C TYR A 291 30.99 -20.81 32.50
N PHE A 292 31.67 -21.50 31.56
CA PHE A 292 33.10 -21.80 31.65
C PHE A 292 33.93 -20.54 31.33
N GLU A 293 34.13 -19.69 32.33
CA GLU A 293 35.12 -18.62 32.25
C GLU A 293 36.52 -19.22 32.19
N ARG A 294 37.32 -18.87 31.18
CA ARG A 294 38.77 -19.13 31.20
C ARG A 294 39.38 -18.17 32.21
N LYS A 295 39.51 -18.60 33.46
CA LYS A 295 40.32 -17.89 34.44
C LYS A 295 41.77 -17.95 33.95
N THR A 296 42.38 -16.80 33.69
CA THR A 296 43.82 -16.72 33.54
C THR A 296 44.42 -16.97 34.92
N GLU A 297 45.02 -18.15 35.09
CA GLU A 297 45.87 -18.49 36.23
C GLU A 297 47.12 -17.60 36.28
#